data_AF-A0A6L2Q1X7-F1
#
_entry.id   AF-A0A6L2Q1X7-F1
#
_cell.length_a   1.000
_cell.length_b   1.000
_cell.length_c   1.000
_cell.angle_alpha   90.00
_cell.angle_beta   90.00
_cell.angle_gamma   90.00
#
_symmetry.space_group_name_H-M   'P 1'
#
loop_
_entity.id
_entity.type
_entity.pdbx_description
1 polymer ?
#
loop_
_entity_poly.entity_id
_entity_poly.type
_entity_poly.pdbx_seq_one_letter_code
_entity_poly.pdbx_strand_id
1 'polypeptide(L)'
;MMPDVFERTLYKSPDQVPADGRLQDKLLRAYAKMKRKANERQGKGQLGLSKWEPKLHNRVLVRSQHISDAAQGVTAKFIPSYSGRYSITQIIPPCSSYPARMGRSEDRSTKEH
;
A
#
# COMPACT_ATOMS: atom_id res chain seq x y z
N MET A 1 -46.11 -3.92 -33.49
CA MET A 1 -44.69 -3.95 -33.09
C MET A 1 -44.39 -2.65 -32.37
N MET A 2 -44.08 -2.69 -31.07
CA MET A 2 -43.66 -1.50 -30.34
C MET A 2 -42.17 -1.27 -30.62
N PRO A 3 -41.75 -0.06 -31.04
CA PRO A 3 -40.34 0.25 -31.16
C PRO A 3 -39.69 0.24 -29.77
N ASP A 4 -38.50 -0.35 -29.69
CA ASP A 4 -37.77 -0.54 -28.46
C ASP A 4 -37.42 0.82 -27.83
N VAL A 5 -37.91 1.07 -26.61
CA VAL A 5 -37.83 2.35 -25.91
C VAL A 5 -36.38 2.82 -25.78
N PHE A 6 -35.43 1.87 -25.76
CA PHE A 6 -33.99 2.14 -25.66
C PHE A 6 -33.41 2.91 -26.85
N GLU A 7 -33.98 2.81 -28.05
CA GLU A 7 -33.48 3.55 -29.22
C GLU A 7 -33.81 5.04 -29.17
N ARG A 8 -34.87 5.42 -28.45
CA ARG A 8 -35.30 6.83 -28.34
C ARG A 8 -34.55 7.60 -27.28
N THR A 9 -34.11 6.93 -26.21
CA THR A 9 -33.53 7.61 -25.04
C THR A 9 -32.02 7.68 -25.07
N LEU A 10 -31.36 6.77 -25.79
CA LEU A 10 -29.91 6.71 -25.90
C LEU A 10 -29.51 7.06 -27.33
N TYR A 11 -29.27 8.35 -27.61
CA TYR A 11 -28.54 8.76 -28.80
C TYR A 11 -27.11 8.20 -28.70
N LYS A 12 -26.91 7.00 -29.25
CA LYS A 12 -25.58 6.39 -29.36
C LYS A 12 -24.82 7.17 -30.42
N SER A 13 -23.72 7.81 -30.04
CA SER A 13 -22.73 8.30 -31.00
C SER A 13 -22.23 7.11 -31.85
N PRO A 14 -21.77 7.33 -33.10
CA PRO A 14 -21.29 6.23 -33.96
C PRO A 14 -20.14 5.43 -33.31
N ASP A 15 -19.42 6.03 -32.36
CA ASP A 15 -18.39 5.36 -31.55
C ASP A 15 -18.94 4.40 -30.47
N GLN A 16 -20.22 4.54 -30.12
CA GLN A 16 -20.92 3.72 -29.12
C GLN A 16 -21.74 2.59 -29.74
N VAL A 17 -21.88 2.57 -31.07
CA VAL A 17 -22.46 1.43 -31.78
C VAL A 17 -21.38 0.33 -31.81
N PRO A 18 -21.60 -0.82 -31.17
CA PRO A 18 -20.65 -1.91 -31.27
C PRO A 18 -20.60 -2.31 -32.75
N ALA A 19 -19.43 -2.18 -33.37
CA ALA A 19 -19.23 -2.76 -34.69
C ALA A 19 -19.68 -4.24 -34.64
N ASP A 20 -20.39 -4.69 -35.67
CA ASP A 20 -20.81 -6.08 -35.87
C ASP A 20 -19.58 -6.97 -36.15
N GLY A 21 -18.69 -7.05 -35.16
CA GLY A 21 -17.64 -8.03 -35.10
C GLY A 21 -18.23 -9.37 -34.68
N ARG A 22 -17.76 -10.44 -35.30
CA ARG A 22 -18.06 -11.81 -34.89
C ARG A 22 -17.79 -11.95 -33.39
N LEU A 23 -18.65 -12.68 -32.69
CA LEU A 23 -18.54 -12.93 -31.24
C LEU A 23 -17.12 -13.34 -30.80
N GLN A 24 -16.43 -14.10 -31.65
CA GLN A 24 -15.05 -14.56 -31.47
C GLN A 24 -14.05 -13.40 -31.31
N ASP A 25 -14.22 -12.31 -32.07
CA ASP A 25 -13.31 -11.14 -31.99
C ASP A 25 -13.51 -10.38 -30.68
N LYS A 26 -14.75 -10.31 -30.19
CA LYS A 26 -15.08 -9.68 -28.89
C LYS A 26 -14.44 -10.47 -27.74
N LEU A 27 -14.51 -11.79 -27.80
CA LEU A 27 -13.86 -12.67 -26.82
C LEU A 27 -12.35 -12.52 -26.83
N LEU A 28 -11.74 -12.51 -28.02
CA LEU A 28 -10.29 -12.34 -28.17
C LEU A 28 -9.82 -10.99 -27.58
N ARG A 29 -10.53 -9.89 -27.89
CA ARG A 29 -10.25 -8.56 -27.33
C ARG A 29 -10.42 -8.50 -25.82
N ALA A 30 -11.47 -9.12 -25.28
CA ALA A 30 -11.70 -9.19 -23.84
C ALA A 30 -10.57 -9.94 -23.12
N TYR A 31 -10.16 -11.09 -23.66
CA TYR A 31 -9.08 -11.90 -23.09
C TYR A 31 -7.73 -11.16 -23.13
N ALA A 32 -7.41 -10.51 -24.26
CA ALA A 32 -6.20 -9.69 -24.38
C ALA A 32 -6.16 -8.55 -23.35
N LYS A 33 -7.29 -7.85 -23.17
CA LYS A 33 -7.43 -6.77 -22.17
C LYS A 33 -7.28 -7.29 -20.73
N MET A 34 -7.86 -8.46 -20.44
CA MET A 34 -7.74 -9.11 -19.13
C MET A 34 -6.30 -9.51 -18.82
N LYS A 35 -5.61 -10.16 -19.76
CA LYS A 35 -4.20 -10.56 -19.61
C LYS A 35 -3.28 -9.37 -19.38
N ARG A 36 -3.46 -8.28 -20.13
CA ARG A 36 -2.70 -7.04 -19.94
C ARG A 36 -2.92 -6.46 -18.54
N LYS A 37 -4.17 -6.36 -18.08
CA LYS A 37 -4.48 -5.89 -16.73
C LYS A 37 -3.91 -6.80 -15.64
N ALA A 38 -3.89 -8.12 -15.85
CA ALA A 38 -3.27 -9.06 -14.92
C ALA A 38 -1.75 -8.83 -14.79
N ASN A 39 -1.05 -8.64 -15.92
CA ASN A 39 0.39 -8.32 -15.93
C ASN A 39 0.69 -6.98 -15.24
N GLU A 40 -0.13 -5.95 -15.50
CA GLU A 40 -0.01 -4.65 -14.82
C GLU A 40 -0.21 -4.78 -13.30
N ARG A 41 -1.10 -5.67 -12.83
CA ARG A 41 -1.28 -5.98 -11.40
C ARG A 41 -0.10 -6.74 -10.83
N GLN A 42 0.45 -7.72 -11.54
CA GLN A 42 1.62 -8.47 -11.09
C GLN A 42 2.85 -7.57 -10.92
N GLY A 43 3.09 -6.64 -11.85
CA GLY A 43 4.17 -5.66 -11.72
C GLY A 43 4.00 -4.70 -10.55
N LYS A 44 2.76 -4.33 -10.20
CA LYS A 44 2.45 -3.44 -9.07
C LYS A 44 2.47 -4.17 -7.71
N GLY A 45 2.20 -5.47 -7.68
CA GLY A 45 2.16 -6.27 -6.46
C GLY A 45 3.51 -6.43 -5.75
N GLN A 46 4.63 -6.21 -6.45
CA GLN A 46 5.97 -6.34 -5.84
C GLN A 46 6.38 -5.14 -4.99
N LEU A 47 5.73 -3.98 -5.12
CA LEU A 47 6.08 -2.79 -4.32
C LEU A 47 5.82 -2.97 -2.81
N GLY A 48 4.84 -3.80 -2.44
CA GLY A 48 4.51 -4.09 -1.03
C GLY A 48 5.33 -5.22 -0.40
N LEU A 49 5.95 -6.07 -1.21
CA LEU A 49 6.74 -7.24 -0.78
C LEU A 49 8.25 -7.08 -1.03
N SER A 50 8.67 -5.98 -1.68
CA SER A 50 10.07 -5.64 -1.82
C SER A 50 10.64 -5.32 -0.44
N LYS A 51 11.11 -6.37 0.25
CA LYS A 51 11.90 -6.24 1.48
C LYS A 51 13.09 -5.36 1.14
N TRP A 52 13.17 -4.19 1.76
CA TRP A 52 14.32 -3.33 1.62
C TRP A 52 15.51 -3.99 2.33
N GLU A 53 16.62 -4.16 1.61
CA GLU A 53 17.87 -4.67 2.17
C GLU A 53 18.87 -3.53 2.32
N PRO A 54 19.48 -3.37 3.52
CA PRO A 54 20.49 -2.35 3.74
C PRO A 54 21.75 -2.66 2.92
N LYS A 55 22.34 -1.63 2.30
CA LYS A 55 23.65 -1.70 1.64
C LYS A 55 24.55 -0.62 2.20
N LEU A 56 25.85 -0.89 2.25
CA LEU A 56 26.84 0.11 2.64
C LEU A 56 26.74 1.33 1.72
N HIS A 57 26.94 2.51 2.32
CA HIS A 57 26.83 3.83 1.70
C HIS A 57 25.44 4.22 1.15
N ASN A 58 24.41 3.39 1.35
CA ASN A 58 23.04 3.83 1.06
C ASN A 58 22.68 5.05 1.91
N ARG A 59 22.05 6.04 1.27
CA ARG A 59 21.49 7.20 1.95
C ARG A 59 20.14 6.83 2.56
N VAL A 60 20.00 7.04 3.86
CA VAL A 60 18.81 6.70 4.63
C VAL A 60 18.40 7.87 5.52
N LEU A 61 17.10 7.89 5.86
CA LEU A 61 16.57 8.77 6.89
C LEU A 61 16.43 7.96 8.18
N VAL A 62 16.75 8.56 9.32
CA VAL A 62 16.60 7.90 10.62
C VAL A 62 15.26 8.29 11.22
N ARG A 63 14.50 7.30 11.66
CA ARG A 63 13.25 7.56 12.38
C ARG A 63 13.58 8.16 13.75
N SER A 64 13.08 9.36 14.00
CA SER A 64 13.25 10.06 15.27
C SER A 64 12.06 9.75 16.18
N GLN A 65 12.32 9.45 17.45
CA GLN A 65 11.28 9.33 18.48
C GLN A 65 11.27 10.62 19.30
N HIS A 66 10.26 11.45 19.04
CA HIS A 66 10.08 12.70 19.76
C HIS A 66 9.17 12.48 20.96
N ILE A 67 9.59 13.01 22.10
CA ILE A 67 8.77 13.08 23.31
C ILE A 67 8.17 14.49 23.35
N SER A 68 6.86 14.59 23.56
CA SER A 68 6.22 15.90 23.75
C SER A 68 6.67 16.50 25.07
N ASP A 69 7.07 17.76 25.04
CA ASP A 69 7.40 18.53 26.24
C ASP A 69 6.53 19.78 26.30
N ALA A 70 5.59 19.80 27.26
CA ALA A 70 4.68 20.90 27.46
C ALA A 70 5.37 22.15 28.04
N ALA A 71 6.46 22.00 28.81
CA ALA A 71 7.18 23.13 29.38
C ALA A 71 7.90 23.96 28.31
N GLN A 72 8.32 23.30 27.22
CA GLN A 72 8.92 23.95 26.05
C GLN A 72 7.91 24.26 24.94
N GLY A 73 6.62 23.95 25.14
CA GLY A 73 5.59 24.10 24.11
C GLY A 73 5.78 23.18 22.89
N VAL A 74 6.58 22.11 23.03
CA VAL A 74 6.94 21.20 21.95
C VAL A 74 5.96 20.04 21.90
N THR A 75 5.13 20.00 20.87
CA THR A 75 4.26 18.85 20.62
C THR A 75 4.91 17.91 19.61
N ALA A 76 5.14 16.66 19.99
CA ALA A 76 5.74 15.62 19.14
C ALA A 76 5.02 15.44 17.78
N LYS A 77 3.73 15.78 17.73
CA LYS A 77 2.90 15.73 16.52
C LYS A 77 3.39 16.64 15.39
N PHE A 78 4.04 17.75 15.73
CA PHE A 78 4.52 18.73 14.73
C PHE A 78 5.98 18.51 14.33
N ILE A 79 6.68 17.57 14.96
CA ILE A 79 8.09 17.32 14.65
C ILE A 79 8.18 16.24 13.55
N PRO A 80 9.02 16.43 12.52
CA PRO A 80 9.24 15.43 11.48
C PRO A 80 9.66 14.07 12.06
N SER A 81 8.97 13.00 11.65
CA SER A 81 9.24 11.65 12.15
C SER A 81 10.56 11.05 11.63
N TYR A 82 11.13 11.63 10.58
CA TYR A 82 12.38 11.19 9.97
C TYR A 82 13.35 12.36 9.87
N SER A 83 14.62 12.11 10.15
CA SER A 83 15.67 13.13 10.16
C SER A 83 16.87 12.73 9.31
N GLY A 84 17.56 13.77 8.82
CA GLY A 84 18.90 13.71 8.22
C GLY A 84 19.00 12.94 6.90
N ARG A 85 20.17 12.99 6.27
CA ARG A 85 20.56 12.10 5.15
C ARG A 85 21.80 11.35 5.60
N TYR A 86 21.59 10.29 6.36
CA TYR A 86 22.68 9.46 6.89
C TYR A 86 23.15 8.46 5.84
N SER A 87 24.41 8.05 5.93
CA SER A 87 24.99 6.99 5.10
C SER A 87 25.32 5.78 5.96
N ILE A 88 24.94 4.58 5.51
CA ILE A 88 25.25 3.34 6.23
C ILE A 88 26.76 3.05 6.16
N THR A 89 27.45 3.04 7.30
CA THR A 89 28.89 2.72 7.39
C THR A 89 29.15 1.26 7.74
N GLN A 90 28.24 0.63 8.49
CA GLN A 90 28.34 -0.75 8.92
C GLN A 90 26.95 -1.37 9.01
N ILE A 91 26.85 -2.66 8.67
CA ILE A 91 25.62 -3.46 8.83
C ILE A 91 25.90 -4.47 9.94
N ILE A 92 25.14 -4.38 11.03
CA ILE A 92 25.24 -5.29 12.17
C ILE A 92 24.16 -6.36 12.00
N PRO A 93 24.51 -7.66 11.97
CA PRO A 93 23.51 -8.72 11.90
C PRO A 93 22.63 -8.73 13.15
N PRO A 94 21.37 -9.16 13.07
CA PRO A 94 20.48 -9.20 14.22
C PRO A 94 21.07 -10.08 15.32
N CYS A 95 21.25 -9.50 16.51
CA CYS A 95 21.75 -10.21 17.68
C CYS A 95 20.59 -10.93 18.38
N SER A 96 20.70 -12.25 18.53
CA SER A 96 19.66 -13.12 19.11
C SER A 96 19.50 -13.04 20.63
N SER A 97 20.27 -12.19 21.34
CA SER A 97 20.43 -12.30 22.80
C SER A 97 19.54 -11.39 23.65
N TYR A 98 18.57 -10.69 23.07
CA TYR A 98 17.60 -9.95 23.89
C TYR A 98 16.51 -10.91 24.39
N PRO A 99 16.24 -10.99 25.70
CA PRO A 99 15.13 -11.78 26.20
C PRO A 99 13.83 -11.23 25.62
N ALA A 100 13.05 -12.10 24.99
CA ALA A 100 11.70 -11.79 24.56
C ALA A 100 10.96 -11.12 25.73
N ARG A 101 10.33 -9.97 25.48
CA ARG A 101 9.51 -9.26 26.48
C ARG A 101 8.57 -10.26 27.15
N MET A 102 8.86 -10.62 28.41
CA MET A 102 7.92 -11.31 29.26
C MET A 102 6.68 -10.42 29.36
N GLY A 103 5.57 -10.88 28.80
CA GLY A 103 4.28 -10.22 28.93
C GLY A 103 3.98 -10.00 30.40
N ARG A 104 3.66 -8.77 30.79
CA ARG A 104 3.06 -8.49 32.10
C ARG A 104 1.74 -9.25 32.15
N SER A 105 1.69 -10.34 32.90
CA SER A 105 0.44 -10.91 33.39
C SER A 105 -0.16 -9.87 34.34
N GLU A 106 -1.22 -9.20 33.91
CA GLU A 106 -2.05 -8.42 34.80
C GLU A 106 -2.82 -9.39 35.70
N ASP A 107 -2.33 -9.59 36.92
CA ASP A 107 -3.14 -10.16 38.01
C ASP A 107 -4.24 -9.15 38.36
N ARG A 108 -5.43 -9.34 37.79
CA ARG A 108 -6.67 -8.72 38.28
C ARG A 108 -7.08 -9.43 39.57
N SER A 109 -6.51 -9.00 40.69
CA SER A 109 -7.02 -9.33 42.01
C SER A 109 -8.29 -8.51 42.27
N THR A 110 -9.42 -9.20 42.27
CA THR A 110 -10.74 -8.71 42.69
C THR A 110 -10.68 -8.23 44.14
N LYS A 111 -11.16 -7.01 44.40
CA LYS A 111 -11.62 -6.61 45.74
C LYS A 111 -13.03 -6.06 45.61
N GLU A 112 -13.98 -6.90 45.99
CA GLU A 112 -15.29 -6.43 46.43
C GLU A 112 -15.16 -5.96 47.88
N HIS A 113 -15.66 -4.76 48.17
CA HIS A 113 -16.26 -4.39 49.44
C HIS A 113 -17.21 -3.21 49.23
#